data_AF-A0A8C4VL82-F1
#
_entry.id   AF-A0A8C4VL82-F1
#
_cell.length_a   1.000
_cell.length_b   1.000
_cell.length_c   1.000
_cell.angle_alpha   90.00
_cell.angle_beta   90.00
_cell.angle_gamma   90.00
#
_symmetry.space_group_name_H-M   'P 1'
#
loop_
_entity.id
_entity.type
_entity.pdbx_description
1 polymer ?
#
loop_
_entity_poly.entity_id
_entity_poly.type
_entity_poly.pdbx_seq_one_letter_code
_entity_poly.pdbx_strand_id
1 'polypeptide(L)'
;FLNRWHIFLNNCLSNLKNKDPKMARVALESLYRLLWVYMIRIKCESNTATQSRLITIVTTLFPKGSRGVVPRDMPLNIFVKIIQFIAQERLDFAMKEIIFDFLCVGKPAKAFSLNPERMNIGLRAFLVIADSLQQKDGEPPMPVTGAVLPSGNTLRVKKTYLSKTLTEEEAKMIGMSLYYSQVRKAVDNILRHLDKEVGRCMMLTNIQMLNKEPEDMITGERKPKIDLFRTCVAAIPRLLPDGMSKLELIDLLARLSIHMDDELRHIAQNSLQGLLVDFVDWREDVLFGFTNFLLREVNDMHHTLLDTSLKLLLQLLTQWKLVIHTPGKLIPNGSSHRIQSERSPSSNVLHAVEGFALVLLCSFQVATRKLAVLILREIRALFLALGQAEDDDRPMIDVMDQLSSSILESFIHVAVSDSVSTCLFSLIANGSPYMVNKYNMK
;
A
#
# COMPACT_ATOMS: atom_id res chain seq x y z
N PHE A 1 -8.42 -39.20 20.29
CA PHE A 1 -8.89 -38.10 19.41
C PHE A 1 -9.41 -38.64 18.08
N LEU A 2 -8.57 -39.26 17.24
CA LEU A 2 -8.93 -39.72 15.89
C LEU A 2 -10.17 -40.65 15.84
N ASN A 3 -10.37 -41.49 16.86
CA ASN A 3 -11.53 -42.38 16.92
C ASN A 3 -12.88 -41.67 17.09
N ARG A 4 -12.95 -40.43 17.59
CA ARG A 4 -14.22 -39.74 17.90
C ARG A 4 -14.35 -38.34 17.29
N TRP A 5 -13.27 -37.73 16.82
CA TRP A 5 -13.30 -36.34 16.34
C TRP A 5 -14.24 -36.13 15.14
N HIS A 6 -14.45 -37.16 14.31
CA HIS A 6 -15.36 -37.11 13.17
C HIS A 6 -16.81 -36.82 13.58
N ILE A 7 -17.24 -37.29 14.77
CA ILE A 7 -18.56 -37.00 15.34
C ILE A 7 -18.68 -35.50 15.64
N PHE A 8 -17.67 -34.94 16.31
CA PHE A 8 -17.61 -33.51 16.62
C PHE A 8 -17.49 -32.66 15.36
N LEU A 9 -16.71 -33.11 14.38
CA LEU A 9 -16.58 -32.45 13.09
C LEU A 9 -17.95 -32.34 12.41
N ASN A 10 -18.67 -33.45 12.27
CA ASN A 10 -19.98 -33.47 11.63
C ASN A 10 -20.98 -32.57 12.38
N ASN A 11 -20.95 -32.57 13.72
CA ASN A 11 -21.77 -31.67 14.53
C ASN A 11 -21.43 -30.20 14.32
N CYS A 12 -20.15 -29.84 14.17
CA CYS A 12 -19.76 -28.47 13.86
C CYS A 12 -20.26 -28.10 12.45
N LEU A 13 -19.97 -28.93 11.44
CA LEU A 13 -20.31 -28.67 10.05
C LEU A 13 -21.82 -28.52 9.83
N SER A 14 -22.65 -29.35 10.47
CA SER A 14 -24.11 -29.26 10.36
C SER A 14 -24.68 -27.97 10.96
N ASN A 15 -24.02 -27.40 11.97
CA ASN A 15 -24.45 -26.17 12.64
C ASN A 15 -23.86 -24.88 12.05
N LEU A 16 -22.93 -24.95 11.09
CA LEU A 16 -22.39 -23.75 10.41
C LEU A 16 -23.46 -22.95 9.64
N LYS A 17 -24.52 -23.61 9.20
CA LYS A 17 -25.66 -23.00 8.50
C LYS A 17 -26.89 -22.83 9.40
N ASN A 18 -26.71 -22.92 10.72
CA ASN A 18 -27.81 -22.76 11.67
C ASN A 18 -28.42 -21.35 11.54
N LYS A 19 -29.75 -21.26 11.67
CA LYS A 19 -30.48 -19.98 11.62
C LYS A 19 -30.11 -19.07 12.79
N ASP A 20 -29.72 -19.63 13.93
CA ASP A 20 -29.21 -18.86 15.07
C ASP A 20 -27.73 -18.49 14.84
N PRO A 21 -27.40 -17.19 14.66
CA PRO A 21 -26.04 -16.74 14.45
C PRO A 21 -25.10 -17.08 15.61
N LYS A 22 -25.62 -17.18 16.85
CA LYS A 22 -24.82 -17.58 18.01
C LYS A 22 -24.39 -19.03 17.88
N MET A 23 -25.31 -19.91 17.47
CA MET A 23 -24.99 -21.32 17.25
C MET A 23 -24.02 -21.52 16.08
N ALA A 24 -24.21 -20.80 14.97
CA ALA A 24 -23.28 -20.83 13.84
C ALA A 24 -21.87 -20.35 14.23
N ARG A 25 -21.79 -19.30 15.05
CA ARG A 25 -20.52 -18.81 15.61
C ARG A 25 -19.86 -19.85 16.51
N VAL A 26 -20.59 -20.44 17.46
CA VAL A 26 -20.07 -21.49 18.35
C VAL A 26 -19.58 -22.68 17.54
N ALA A 27 -20.32 -23.09 16.50
CA ALA A 27 -19.93 -24.17 15.62
C ALA A 27 -18.63 -23.86 14.86
N LEU A 28 -18.48 -22.65 14.30
CA LEU A 28 -17.26 -22.23 13.62
C LEU A 28 -16.06 -22.14 14.57
N GLU A 29 -16.25 -21.54 15.75
CA GLU A 29 -15.24 -21.44 16.80
C GLU A 29 -14.81 -22.82 17.31
N SER A 30 -15.73 -23.77 17.38
CA SER A 30 -15.45 -25.17 17.74
C SER A 30 -14.69 -25.88 16.63
N LEU A 31 -15.10 -25.72 15.36
CA LEU A 31 -14.39 -26.24 14.20
C LEU A 31 -12.97 -25.70 14.11
N TYR A 32 -12.78 -24.40 14.35
CA TYR A 32 -11.48 -23.74 14.35
C TYR A 32 -10.49 -24.39 15.31
N ARG A 33 -10.94 -24.69 16.54
CA ARG A 33 -10.13 -25.39 17.56
C ARG A 33 -9.93 -26.87 17.22
N LEU A 34 -10.98 -27.54 16.77
CA LEU A 34 -10.93 -28.95 16.41
C LEU A 34 -9.93 -29.19 15.27
N LEU A 35 -9.95 -28.32 14.27
CA LEU A 35 -9.03 -28.36 13.14
C LEU A 35 -7.60 -28.04 13.56
N TRP A 36 -7.40 -27.08 14.48
CA TRP A 36 -6.07 -26.83 15.04
C TRP A 36 -5.48 -28.09 15.70
N VAL A 37 -6.26 -28.78 16.53
CA VAL A 37 -5.80 -30.03 17.17
C VAL A 37 -5.50 -31.09 16.11
N TYR A 38 -6.35 -31.23 15.10
CA TYR A 38 -6.17 -32.21 14.04
C TYR A 38 -4.94 -31.96 13.16
N MET A 39 -4.74 -30.71 12.72
CA MET A 39 -3.63 -30.34 11.84
C MET A 39 -2.33 -30.20 12.63
N ILE A 40 -2.31 -29.41 13.70
CA ILE A 40 -1.06 -29.00 14.34
C ILE A 40 -0.59 -30.04 15.35
N ARG A 41 -1.48 -30.44 16.28
CA ARG A 41 -1.11 -31.32 17.40
C ARG A 41 -1.02 -32.79 17.02
N ILE A 42 -1.95 -33.27 16.19
CA ILE A 42 -2.04 -34.69 15.80
C ILE A 42 -1.29 -34.97 14.49
N LYS A 43 -1.01 -33.94 13.67
CA LYS A 43 -0.34 -34.05 12.37
C LYS A 43 -1.06 -34.96 11.38
N CYS A 44 -2.39 -34.87 11.42
CA CYS A 44 -3.32 -35.58 10.55
C CYS A 44 -3.26 -37.12 10.66
N GLU A 45 -4.07 -37.81 9.84
CA GLU A 45 -4.02 -39.26 9.68
C GLU A 45 -3.42 -39.61 8.31
N SER A 46 -3.86 -40.70 7.66
CA SER A 46 -3.44 -41.02 6.28
C SER A 46 -3.72 -39.85 5.31
N ASN A 47 -2.91 -39.77 4.24
CA ASN A 47 -3.03 -38.69 3.24
C ASN A 47 -4.43 -38.64 2.58
N THR A 48 -4.97 -39.79 2.19
CA THR A 48 -6.27 -39.89 1.51
C THR A 48 -7.43 -39.49 2.42
N ALA A 49 -7.45 -39.98 3.66
CA ALA A 49 -8.49 -39.63 4.63
C ALA A 49 -8.41 -38.15 5.03
N THR A 50 -7.19 -37.63 5.22
CA THR A 50 -6.96 -36.21 5.50
C THR A 50 -7.51 -35.34 4.36
N GLN A 51 -7.17 -35.66 3.12
CA GLN A 51 -7.64 -34.92 1.96
C GLN A 51 -9.16 -34.94 1.84
N SER A 52 -9.79 -36.11 1.98
CA SER A 52 -11.26 -36.23 1.94
C SER A 52 -11.94 -35.32 2.98
N ARG A 53 -11.44 -35.33 4.22
CA ARG A 53 -12.00 -34.50 5.30
C ARG A 53 -11.77 -33.01 5.09
N LEU A 54 -10.57 -32.63 4.65
CA LEU A 54 -10.28 -31.23 4.33
C LEU A 54 -11.18 -30.74 3.21
N ILE A 55 -11.44 -31.55 2.18
CA ILE A 55 -12.42 -31.22 1.12
C ILE A 55 -13.81 -30.99 1.74
N THR A 56 -14.29 -31.86 2.63
CA THR A 56 -15.59 -31.67 3.30
C THR A 56 -15.64 -30.37 4.10
N ILE A 57 -14.58 -30.05 4.85
CA ILE A 57 -14.48 -28.81 5.63
C ILE A 57 -14.50 -27.59 4.71
N VAL A 58 -13.63 -27.57 3.70
CA VAL A 58 -13.46 -26.47 2.74
C VAL A 58 -14.74 -26.25 1.95
N THR A 59 -15.37 -27.30 1.43
CA THR A 59 -16.62 -27.16 0.66
C THR A 59 -17.81 -26.71 1.52
N THR A 60 -17.78 -26.97 2.84
CA THR A 60 -18.80 -26.48 3.77
C THR A 60 -18.60 -25.01 4.13
N LEU A 61 -17.36 -24.60 4.44
CA LEU A 61 -16.99 -23.21 4.76
C LEU A 61 -17.05 -22.30 3.53
N PHE A 62 -16.71 -22.85 2.36
CA PHE A 62 -16.54 -22.13 1.10
C PHE A 62 -17.26 -22.85 -0.05
N PRO A 63 -18.61 -22.90 -0.06
CA PRO A 63 -19.36 -23.66 -1.07
C PRO A 63 -19.03 -23.23 -2.49
N LYS A 64 -18.75 -24.18 -3.40
CA LYS A 64 -18.47 -23.88 -4.81
C LYS A 64 -19.67 -23.14 -5.43
N GLY A 65 -19.41 -22.06 -6.17
CA GLY A 65 -20.45 -21.22 -6.79
C GLY A 65 -21.08 -20.16 -5.89
N SER A 66 -20.81 -20.17 -4.57
CA SER A 66 -21.23 -19.08 -3.68
C SER A 66 -20.25 -17.90 -3.73
N ARG A 67 -20.76 -16.67 -3.67
CA ARG A 67 -19.93 -15.44 -3.68
C ARG A 67 -19.24 -15.14 -2.34
N GLY A 68 -19.68 -15.78 -1.25
CA GLY A 68 -19.20 -15.51 0.10
C GLY A 68 -18.78 -16.76 0.87
N VAL A 69 -18.56 -16.57 2.17
CA VAL A 69 -18.18 -17.61 3.14
C VAL A 69 -19.34 -18.02 4.05
N VAL A 70 -19.19 -19.15 4.74
CA VAL A 70 -20.19 -19.66 5.67
C VAL A 70 -19.56 -19.83 7.05
N PRO A 71 -20.10 -19.18 8.10
CA PRO A 71 -21.20 -18.21 8.13
C PRO A 71 -20.76 -16.82 7.62
N ARG A 72 -21.70 -16.02 7.08
CA ARG A 72 -21.39 -14.72 6.44
C ARG A 72 -20.97 -13.63 7.43
N ASP A 73 -21.59 -13.57 8.61
CA ASP A 73 -21.38 -12.48 9.58
C ASP A 73 -20.16 -12.71 10.50
N MET A 74 -19.26 -13.61 10.13
CA MET A 74 -18.09 -13.96 10.94
C MET A 74 -16.85 -13.19 10.49
N PRO A 75 -15.96 -12.78 11.43
CA PRO A 75 -14.74 -12.07 11.07
C PRO A 75 -13.86 -12.87 10.10
N LEU A 76 -13.44 -12.26 8.99
CA LEU A 76 -12.65 -12.94 7.95
C LEU A 76 -11.35 -13.58 8.49
N ASN A 77 -10.80 -13.04 9.58
CA ASN A 77 -9.58 -13.51 10.22
C ASN A 77 -9.64 -15.00 10.63
N ILE A 78 -10.80 -15.51 11.03
CA ILE A 78 -10.92 -16.92 11.44
C ILE A 78 -10.71 -17.86 10.25
N PHE A 79 -11.22 -17.49 9.07
CA PHE A 79 -11.04 -18.26 7.84
C PHE A 79 -9.58 -18.23 7.37
N VAL A 80 -8.93 -17.06 7.47
CA VAL A 80 -7.49 -16.92 7.20
C VAL A 80 -6.67 -17.87 8.10
N LYS A 81 -6.99 -17.93 9.40
CA LYS A 81 -6.30 -18.82 10.35
C LYS A 81 -6.59 -20.30 10.12
N ILE A 82 -7.82 -20.66 9.73
CA ILE A 82 -8.16 -22.03 9.30
C ILE A 82 -7.26 -22.45 8.13
N ILE A 83 -7.10 -21.61 7.12
CA ILE A 83 -6.23 -21.91 5.97
C ILE A 83 -4.77 -21.99 6.40
N GLN A 84 -4.31 -21.11 7.30
CA GLN A 84 -2.96 -21.20 7.88
C GLN A 84 -2.73 -22.55 8.58
N PHE A 85 -3.69 -23.05 9.35
CA PHE A 85 -3.55 -24.34 10.03
C PHE A 85 -3.47 -25.50 9.03
N ILE A 86 -4.26 -25.44 7.95
CA ILE A 86 -4.20 -26.44 6.89
C ILE A 86 -2.83 -26.41 6.20
N ALA A 87 -2.32 -25.22 5.90
CA ALA A 87 -1.05 -25.03 5.21
C ALA A 87 0.16 -25.55 6.00
N GLN A 88 0.07 -25.62 7.34
CA GLN A 88 1.16 -26.13 8.18
C GLN A 88 1.57 -27.56 7.80
N GLU A 89 0.61 -28.45 7.63
CA GLU A 89 0.86 -29.86 7.31
C GLU A 89 0.51 -30.22 5.86
N ARG A 90 -0.28 -29.40 5.17
CA ARG A 90 -0.78 -29.63 3.80
C ARG A 90 -0.73 -28.35 2.97
N LEU A 91 0.47 -27.80 2.79
CA LEU A 91 0.71 -26.58 2.01
C LEU A 91 0.16 -26.67 0.58
N ASP A 92 0.45 -27.75 -0.15
CA ASP A 92 0.00 -27.90 -1.54
C ASP A 92 -1.52 -27.89 -1.67
N PHE A 93 -2.21 -28.54 -0.73
CA PHE A 93 -3.67 -28.52 -0.66
C PHE A 93 -4.19 -27.11 -0.37
N ALA A 94 -3.63 -26.40 0.62
CA ALA A 94 -4.06 -25.04 0.94
C ALA A 94 -3.85 -24.08 -0.25
N MET A 95 -2.74 -24.21 -0.96
CA MET A 95 -2.42 -23.37 -2.11
C MET A 95 -3.32 -23.66 -3.31
N LYS A 96 -3.39 -24.93 -3.75
CA LYS A 96 -4.09 -25.29 -5.00
C LYS A 96 -5.60 -25.40 -4.85
N GLU A 97 -6.09 -25.97 -3.75
CA GLU A 97 -7.53 -26.22 -3.57
C GLU A 97 -8.27 -25.02 -2.98
N ILE A 98 -7.58 -24.12 -2.28
CA ILE A 98 -8.21 -22.98 -1.59
C ILE A 98 -7.74 -21.64 -2.19
N ILE A 99 -6.46 -21.30 -2.05
CA ILE A 99 -5.96 -19.97 -2.41
C ILE A 99 -6.06 -19.71 -3.91
N PHE A 100 -5.72 -20.69 -4.75
CA PHE A 100 -5.84 -20.58 -6.20
C PHE A 100 -7.30 -20.44 -6.65
N ASP A 101 -8.23 -21.19 -6.04
CA ASP A 101 -9.65 -21.03 -6.35
C ASP A 101 -10.16 -19.63 -5.98
N PHE A 102 -9.78 -19.13 -4.80
CA PHE A 102 -10.21 -17.82 -4.29
C PHE A 102 -9.66 -16.68 -5.13
N LEU A 103 -8.39 -16.76 -5.53
CA LEU A 103 -7.73 -15.74 -6.36
C LEU A 103 -8.00 -15.94 -7.86
N CYS A 104 -8.79 -16.96 -8.24
CA CYS A 104 -9.10 -17.31 -9.62
C CYS A 104 -7.86 -17.59 -10.49
N VAL A 105 -6.82 -18.18 -9.89
CA VAL A 105 -5.59 -18.58 -10.58
C VAL A 105 -5.90 -19.62 -11.66
N GLY A 106 -5.31 -19.45 -12.85
CA GLY A 106 -5.45 -20.39 -13.97
C GLY A 106 -6.83 -20.41 -14.64
N LYS A 107 -7.79 -19.59 -14.20
CA LYS A 107 -9.10 -19.46 -14.85
C LYS A 107 -8.98 -18.56 -16.10
N PRO A 108 -9.64 -18.90 -17.22
CA PRO A 108 -9.64 -18.04 -18.40
C PRO A 108 -10.34 -16.71 -18.10
N ALA A 109 -9.98 -15.64 -18.81
CA ALA A 109 -10.52 -14.29 -18.56
C ALA A 109 -12.06 -14.22 -18.54
N LYS A 110 -12.73 -15.02 -19.39
CA LYS A 110 -14.21 -15.11 -19.44
C LYS A 110 -14.85 -15.73 -18.19
N ALA A 111 -14.08 -16.50 -17.42
CA ALA A 111 -14.51 -17.14 -16.18
C ALA A 111 -14.06 -16.38 -14.93
N PHE A 112 -13.37 -15.24 -15.09
CA PHE A 112 -13.01 -14.39 -13.97
C PHE A 112 -14.26 -13.79 -13.34
N SER A 113 -14.39 -13.96 -12.03
CA SER A 113 -15.49 -13.40 -11.25
C SER A 113 -14.92 -12.82 -9.97
N LEU A 114 -15.09 -11.50 -9.81
CA LEU A 114 -14.63 -10.78 -8.63
C LEU A 114 -15.49 -11.19 -7.42
N ASN A 115 -14.90 -11.93 -6.49
CA ASN A 115 -15.54 -12.37 -5.25
C ASN A 115 -14.75 -11.79 -4.06
N PRO A 116 -15.08 -10.55 -3.64
CA PRO A 116 -14.16 -9.79 -2.80
C PRO A 116 -13.82 -10.43 -1.46
N GLU A 117 -14.81 -11.02 -0.77
CA GLU A 117 -14.59 -11.71 0.51
C GLU A 117 -13.60 -12.88 0.39
N ARG A 118 -13.79 -13.74 -0.62
CA ARG A 118 -12.93 -14.91 -0.84
C ARG A 118 -11.53 -14.49 -1.25
N MET A 119 -11.41 -13.55 -2.18
CA MET A 119 -10.13 -13.02 -2.61
C MET A 119 -9.37 -12.38 -1.45
N ASN A 120 -10.08 -11.67 -0.55
CA ASN A 120 -9.49 -11.04 0.63
C ASN A 120 -8.94 -12.11 1.59
N ILE A 121 -9.72 -13.15 1.88
CA ILE A 121 -9.25 -14.29 2.69
C ILE A 121 -8.04 -14.97 2.02
N GLY A 122 -8.11 -15.24 0.72
CA GLY A 122 -7.07 -15.96 -0.02
C GLY A 122 -5.73 -15.21 -0.03
N LEU A 123 -5.76 -13.91 -0.33
CA LEU A 123 -4.56 -13.08 -0.33
C LEU A 123 -3.96 -12.95 1.08
N ARG A 124 -4.79 -12.73 2.10
CA ARG A 124 -4.31 -12.65 3.49
C ARG A 124 -3.74 -13.97 3.99
N ALA A 125 -4.37 -15.09 3.63
CA ALA A 125 -3.86 -16.42 3.95
C ALA A 125 -2.50 -16.65 3.31
N PHE A 126 -2.34 -16.31 2.03
CA PHE A 126 -1.06 -16.40 1.33
C PHE A 126 0.04 -15.59 2.05
N LEU A 127 -0.22 -14.32 2.39
CA LEU A 127 0.75 -13.46 3.07
C LEU A 127 1.13 -13.98 4.46
N VAL A 128 0.15 -14.44 5.25
CA VAL A 128 0.38 -15.02 6.57
C VAL A 128 1.21 -16.31 6.49
N ILE A 129 0.94 -17.17 5.50
CA ILE A 129 1.70 -18.42 5.30
C ILE A 129 3.14 -18.10 4.91
N ALA A 130 3.34 -17.20 3.93
CA ALA A 130 4.68 -16.81 3.50
C ALA A 130 5.50 -16.18 4.62
N ASP A 131 4.89 -15.31 5.44
CA ASP A 131 5.49 -14.69 6.61
C ASP A 131 5.89 -15.74 7.67
N SER A 132 4.99 -16.68 7.98
CA SER A 132 5.25 -17.78 8.93
C SER A 132 6.43 -18.65 8.50
N LEU A 133 6.52 -18.99 7.21
CA LEU A 133 7.61 -19.80 6.66
C LEU A 133 8.95 -19.04 6.68
N GLN A 134 8.95 -17.74 6.44
CA GLN A 134 10.17 -16.91 6.46
C GLN A 134 10.70 -16.67 7.87
N GLN A 135 9.82 -16.33 8.81
CA GLN A 135 10.21 -16.12 10.20
C GLN A 135 10.63 -17.42 10.90
N LYS A 136 10.36 -18.58 10.26
CA LYS A 136 10.42 -19.90 10.89
C LYS A 136 9.62 -19.89 12.19
N ASP A 137 8.49 -19.17 12.17
CA ASP A 137 7.54 -19.15 13.27
C ASP A 137 7.15 -20.60 13.54
N GLY A 138 7.24 -21.01 14.80
CA GLY A 138 6.88 -22.36 15.22
C GLY A 138 5.39 -22.68 14.98
N GLU A 139 4.94 -23.81 15.49
CA GLU A 139 3.54 -24.21 15.38
C GLU A 139 2.60 -23.09 15.91
N PRO A 140 1.56 -22.69 15.15
CA PRO A 140 0.68 -21.61 15.56
C PRO A 140 0.01 -21.95 16.90
N PRO A 141 -0.20 -20.98 17.82
CA PRO A 141 -0.74 -21.27 19.13
C PRO A 141 -2.20 -21.74 19.09
N MET A 142 -2.59 -22.56 20.07
CA MET A 142 -3.96 -23.05 20.20
C MET A 142 -4.94 -21.88 20.39
N PRO A 143 -6.10 -21.88 19.72
CA PRO A 143 -7.08 -20.80 19.87
C PRO A 143 -7.68 -20.72 21.29
N VAL A 144 -7.54 -19.57 21.95
CA VAL A 144 -8.06 -19.31 23.31
C VAL A 144 -9.51 -18.78 23.24
N THR A 145 -10.35 -19.17 24.20
CA THR A 145 -11.72 -18.66 24.37
C THR A 145 -11.72 -17.41 25.25
N GLY A 146 -12.35 -16.31 24.82
CA GLY A 146 -12.62 -15.16 25.70
C GLY A 146 -11.71 -13.94 25.57
N ALA A 147 -10.69 -13.95 24.70
CA ALA A 147 -10.19 -12.68 24.17
C ALA A 147 -11.25 -12.17 23.20
N VAL A 148 -11.74 -10.95 23.42
CA VAL A 148 -12.50 -10.17 22.44
C VAL A 148 -11.96 -10.52 21.04
N LEU A 149 -12.76 -11.20 20.19
CA LEU A 149 -12.45 -11.29 18.75
C LEU A 149 -12.04 -9.89 18.36
N PRO A 150 -10.84 -9.63 17.81
CA PRO A 150 -10.28 -8.28 17.77
C PRO A 150 -11.27 -7.30 17.14
N SER A 151 -12.06 -6.67 18.00
CA SER A 151 -13.07 -5.69 17.67
C SER A 151 -12.31 -4.39 17.73
N GLY A 152 -11.85 -3.94 16.56
CA GLY A 152 -11.49 -2.57 16.25
C GLY A 152 -10.31 -1.91 16.97
N ASN A 153 -10.07 -2.14 18.27
CA ASN A 153 -9.26 -1.23 19.09
C ASN A 153 -8.26 -1.87 20.07
N THR A 154 -8.02 -3.18 20.03
CA THR A 154 -6.90 -3.84 20.76
C THR A 154 -5.82 -4.39 19.81
N LEU A 155 -5.52 -3.65 18.74
CA LEU A 155 -4.32 -3.86 17.91
C LEU A 155 -3.14 -3.01 18.42
N ARG A 156 -2.79 -3.15 19.70
CA ARG A 156 -1.47 -2.76 20.23
C ARG A 156 -0.49 -3.94 20.24
N VAL A 157 -0.57 -4.78 19.20
CA VAL A 157 0.61 -5.26 18.48
C VAL A 157 0.13 -5.38 17.04
N LYS A 158 0.33 -4.34 16.23
CA LYS A 158 0.33 -4.49 14.77
C LYS A 158 1.37 -5.58 14.51
N LYS A 159 0.97 -6.84 14.31
CA LYS A 159 1.82 -7.80 13.58
C LYS A 159 1.82 -7.27 12.15
N THR A 160 2.62 -6.22 11.95
CA THR A 160 3.06 -5.78 10.65
C THR A 160 3.73 -7.02 10.07
N TYR A 161 3.18 -7.54 8.98
CA TYR A 161 3.89 -8.53 8.17
C TYR A 161 5.33 -8.05 7.96
N LEU A 162 6.27 -8.97 7.69
CA LEU A 162 7.59 -8.55 7.21
C LEU A 162 7.39 -7.47 6.12
N SER A 163 7.91 -6.27 6.38
CA SER A 163 7.80 -5.15 5.44
C SER A 163 8.62 -5.40 4.18
N LYS A 164 9.62 -6.28 4.29
CA LYS A 164 10.51 -6.69 3.19
C LYS A 164 9.77 -7.50 2.13
N THR A 165 9.94 -7.10 0.88
CA THR A 165 9.42 -7.78 -0.31
C THR A 165 9.77 -9.26 -0.36
N LEU A 166 8.80 -10.10 -0.71
CA LEU A 166 9.02 -11.50 -1.01
C LEU A 166 9.61 -11.57 -2.41
N THR A 167 10.91 -11.83 -2.57
CA THR A 167 11.48 -12.04 -3.91
C THR A 167 11.23 -13.46 -4.40
N GLU A 168 11.50 -13.73 -5.69
CA GLU A 168 11.41 -15.10 -6.23
C GLU A 168 12.41 -16.04 -5.56
N GLU A 169 13.60 -15.55 -5.24
CA GLU A 169 14.62 -16.28 -4.50
C GLU A 169 14.14 -16.59 -3.08
N GLU A 170 13.59 -15.60 -2.37
CA GLU A 170 13.04 -15.82 -1.05
C GLU A 170 11.86 -16.80 -1.08
N ALA A 171 10.98 -16.70 -2.08
CA ALA A 171 9.90 -17.65 -2.30
C ALA A 171 10.42 -19.07 -2.55
N LYS A 172 11.52 -19.22 -3.30
CA LYS A 172 12.20 -20.50 -3.51
C LYS A 172 12.78 -21.06 -2.20
N MET A 173 13.39 -20.21 -1.38
CA MET A 173 13.99 -20.61 -0.10
C MET A 173 12.95 -21.13 0.90
N ILE A 174 11.72 -20.61 0.88
CA ILE A 174 10.63 -21.08 1.73
C ILE A 174 9.73 -22.14 1.08
N GLY A 175 10.09 -22.64 -0.11
CA GLY A 175 9.32 -23.68 -0.81
C GLY A 175 8.00 -23.22 -1.44
N MET A 176 7.82 -21.92 -1.68
CA MET A 176 6.61 -21.30 -2.24
C MET A 176 6.73 -20.93 -3.73
N SER A 177 7.87 -21.22 -4.38
CA SER A 177 8.17 -20.81 -5.76
C SER A 177 7.10 -21.25 -6.78
N LEU A 178 6.57 -22.47 -6.63
CA LEU A 178 5.54 -23.03 -7.53
C LEU A 178 4.24 -22.20 -7.56
N TYR A 179 3.97 -21.47 -6.49
CA TYR A 179 2.73 -20.72 -6.31
C TYR A 179 2.92 -19.22 -6.49
N TYR A 180 4.10 -18.70 -6.11
CA TYR A 180 4.39 -17.28 -6.00
C TYR A 180 4.08 -16.49 -7.29
N SER A 181 4.64 -16.90 -8.44
CA SER A 181 4.39 -16.21 -9.72
C SER A 181 2.90 -16.19 -10.10
N GLN A 182 2.19 -17.29 -9.87
CA GLN A 182 0.76 -17.38 -10.20
C GLN A 182 -0.09 -16.44 -9.32
N VAL A 183 0.26 -16.32 -8.04
CA VAL A 183 -0.41 -15.40 -7.12
C VAL A 183 -0.13 -13.94 -7.52
N ARG A 184 1.09 -13.58 -7.92
CA ARG A 184 1.41 -12.22 -8.41
C ARG A 184 0.57 -11.83 -9.61
N LYS A 185 0.40 -12.73 -10.58
CA LYS A 185 -0.47 -12.53 -11.76
C LYS A 185 -1.94 -12.40 -11.38
N ALA A 186 -2.41 -13.16 -10.39
CA ALA A 186 -3.78 -13.03 -9.90
C ALA A 186 -4.02 -11.68 -9.21
N VAL A 187 -3.07 -11.22 -8.38
CA VAL A 187 -3.14 -9.91 -7.73
C VAL A 187 -3.13 -8.77 -8.74
N ASP A 188 -2.32 -8.86 -9.80
CA ASP A 188 -2.36 -7.91 -10.93
C ASP A 188 -3.77 -7.78 -11.52
N ASN A 189 -4.37 -8.91 -11.88
CA ASN A 189 -5.72 -8.96 -12.44
C ASN A 189 -6.75 -8.37 -11.47
N ILE A 190 -6.68 -8.72 -10.18
CA ILE A 190 -7.59 -8.21 -9.15
C ILE A 190 -7.47 -6.69 -9.04
N LEU A 191 -6.24 -6.15 -8.96
CA LEU A 191 -5.99 -4.71 -8.87
C LEU A 191 -6.57 -3.97 -10.08
N ARG A 192 -6.38 -4.48 -11.31
CA ARG A 192 -6.94 -3.87 -12.54
C ARG A 192 -8.48 -3.81 -12.52
N HIS A 193 -9.13 -4.87 -12.05
CA HIS A 193 -10.60 -4.90 -11.97
C HIS A 193 -11.12 -3.95 -10.88
N LEU A 194 -10.46 -3.91 -9.72
CA LEU A 194 -10.81 -3.00 -8.63
C LEU A 194 -10.61 -1.53 -9.02
N ASP A 195 -9.50 -1.21 -9.69
CA ASP A 195 -9.24 0.15 -10.19
C ASP A 195 -10.34 0.62 -11.15
N LYS A 196 -10.79 -0.27 -12.04
CA LYS A 196 -11.87 0.00 -12.99
C LYS A 196 -13.22 0.23 -12.31
N GLU A 197 -13.57 -0.60 -11.31
CA GLU A 197 -14.91 -0.58 -10.72
C GLU A 197 -15.07 0.42 -9.58
N VAL A 198 -14.05 0.59 -8.74
CA VAL A 198 -14.10 1.38 -7.51
C VAL A 198 -12.87 2.27 -7.30
N GLY A 199 -11.88 2.30 -8.20
CA GLY A 199 -10.70 3.15 -8.09
C GLY A 199 -10.89 4.52 -8.75
N ARG A 200 -10.71 4.57 -10.07
CA ARG A 200 -10.72 5.83 -10.86
C ARG A 200 -11.99 6.65 -10.69
N CYS A 201 -13.13 5.98 -10.67
CA CYS A 201 -14.43 6.64 -10.59
C CYS A 201 -14.69 7.29 -9.22
N MET A 202 -13.92 6.92 -8.18
CA MET A 202 -14.10 7.37 -6.80
C MET A 202 -12.95 8.27 -6.32
N MET A 203 -12.17 8.85 -7.24
CA MET A 203 -11.18 9.89 -6.93
C MET A 203 -11.89 11.19 -6.52
N LEU A 204 -11.33 11.92 -5.55
CA LEU A 204 -11.88 13.19 -5.05
C LEU A 204 -11.87 14.32 -6.10
N THR A 205 -11.07 14.19 -7.15
CA THR A 205 -11.02 15.10 -8.30
C THR A 205 -12.13 14.84 -9.32
N ASN A 206 -12.85 13.71 -9.20
CA ASN A 206 -13.96 13.41 -10.10
C ASN A 206 -15.17 14.30 -9.75
N ILE A 207 -15.64 15.06 -10.74
CA ILE A 207 -16.78 15.97 -10.63
C ILE A 207 -18.04 15.25 -10.12
N GLN A 208 -18.23 13.98 -10.50
CA GLN A 208 -19.40 13.18 -10.07
C GLN A 208 -19.39 12.82 -8.57
N MET A 209 -18.26 13.02 -7.90
CA MET A 209 -18.07 12.77 -6.48
C MET A 209 -18.14 14.04 -5.64
N LEU A 210 -18.15 15.22 -6.28
CA LEU A 210 -18.35 16.50 -5.60
C LEU A 210 -19.70 16.48 -4.87
N ASN A 211 -19.70 16.83 -3.59
CA ASN A 211 -20.86 16.91 -2.69
C ASN A 211 -21.50 15.56 -2.31
N LYS A 212 -20.83 14.43 -2.55
CA LYS A 212 -21.27 13.13 -2.04
C LYS A 212 -20.49 12.77 -0.79
N GLU A 213 -21.18 12.24 0.22
CA GLU A 213 -20.51 11.74 1.41
C GLU A 213 -19.93 10.34 1.17
N PRO A 214 -18.74 10.03 1.73
CA PRO A 214 -18.12 8.70 1.60
C PRO A 214 -19.04 7.59 2.10
N GLU A 215 -19.81 7.84 3.16
CA GLU A 215 -20.73 6.90 3.78
C GLU A 215 -21.83 6.44 2.83
N ASP A 216 -22.31 7.31 1.94
CA ASP A 216 -23.32 6.98 0.94
C ASP A 216 -22.75 6.18 -0.23
N MET A 217 -21.52 6.51 -0.62
CA MET A 217 -20.87 5.94 -1.81
C MET A 217 -20.21 4.59 -1.55
N ILE A 218 -19.83 4.31 -0.30
CA ILE A 218 -19.16 3.09 0.15
C ILE A 218 -20.20 2.13 0.76
N THR A 219 -21.25 1.85 0.00
CA THR A 219 -22.37 0.98 0.43
C THR A 219 -22.56 -0.22 -0.51
N GLY A 220 -23.37 -1.18 -0.07
CA GLY A 220 -23.78 -2.34 -0.86
C GLY A 220 -22.61 -3.12 -1.45
N GLU A 221 -22.61 -3.29 -2.77
CA GLU A 221 -21.61 -4.09 -3.49
C GLU A 221 -20.23 -3.43 -3.61
N ARG A 222 -20.10 -2.13 -3.30
CA ARG A 222 -18.81 -1.42 -3.38
C ARG A 222 -17.94 -1.65 -2.16
N LYS A 223 -18.55 -1.72 -0.96
CA LYS A 223 -17.81 -1.87 0.30
C LYS A 223 -16.88 -3.09 0.31
N PRO A 224 -17.34 -4.32 -0.02
CA PRO A 224 -16.44 -5.48 -0.06
C PRO A 224 -15.30 -5.34 -1.09
N LYS A 225 -15.55 -4.64 -2.21
CA LYS A 225 -14.53 -4.37 -3.24
C LYS A 225 -13.47 -3.42 -2.71
N ILE A 226 -13.86 -2.35 -2.02
CA ILE A 226 -12.94 -1.40 -1.37
C ILE A 226 -12.13 -2.10 -0.26
N ASP A 227 -12.76 -2.95 0.55
CA ASP A 227 -12.07 -3.74 1.58
C ASP A 227 -11.01 -4.69 0.96
N LEU A 228 -11.34 -5.32 -0.17
CA LEU A 228 -10.37 -6.09 -0.95
C LEU A 228 -9.28 -5.19 -1.52
N PHE A 229 -9.62 -4.00 -2.01
CA PHE A 229 -8.65 -3.07 -2.59
C PHE A 229 -7.63 -2.61 -1.56
N ARG A 230 -8.08 -2.24 -0.35
CA ARG A 230 -7.21 -1.96 0.81
C ARG A 230 -6.24 -3.11 1.05
N THR A 231 -6.74 -4.35 1.03
CA THR A 231 -5.91 -5.55 1.24
C THR A 231 -4.88 -5.73 0.13
N CYS A 232 -5.26 -5.56 -1.14
CA CYS A 232 -4.35 -5.69 -2.29
C CYS A 232 -3.28 -4.59 -2.27
N VAL A 233 -3.67 -3.34 -1.99
CA VAL A 233 -2.76 -2.21 -1.95
C VAL A 233 -1.76 -2.33 -0.81
N ALA A 234 -2.21 -2.74 0.37
CA ALA A 234 -1.34 -3.02 1.52
C ALA A 234 -0.33 -4.16 1.25
N ALA A 235 -0.68 -5.08 0.36
CA ALA A 235 0.18 -6.20 -0.01
C ALA A 235 1.31 -5.82 -0.99
N ILE A 236 1.18 -4.72 -1.75
CA ILE A 236 2.08 -4.37 -2.86
C ILE A 236 3.57 -4.35 -2.47
N PRO A 237 4.01 -3.67 -1.39
CA PRO A 237 5.44 -3.63 -1.05
C PRO A 237 6.02 -5.02 -0.77
N ARG A 238 5.17 -5.93 -0.29
CA ARG A 238 5.52 -7.31 0.04
C ARG A 238 5.39 -8.26 -1.16
N LEU A 239 4.41 -8.03 -2.03
CA LEU A 239 4.02 -8.87 -3.15
C LEU A 239 3.76 -7.99 -4.37
N LEU A 240 4.82 -7.73 -5.14
CA LEU A 240 4.71 -6.93 -6.36
C LEU A 240 3.83 -7.68 -7.39
N PRO A 241 2.84 -7.02 -8.02
CA PRO A 241 2.08 -7.64 -9.11
C PRO A 241 3.00 -8.03 -10.28
N ASP A 242 2.59 -9.04 -11.04
CA ASP A 242 3.28 -9.51 -12.25
C ASP A 242 2.35 -9.26 -13.43
N GLY A 243 2.53 -8.12 -14.10
CA GLY A 243 1.72 -7.67 -15.23
C GLY A 243 1.74 -6.15 -15.44
N MET A 244 1.62 -5.36 -14.37
CA MET A 244 1.81 -3.91 -14.38
C MET A 244 3.28 -3.52 -14.51
N SER A 245 3.56 -2.46 -15.28
CA SER A 245 4.86 -1.80 -15.26
C SER A 245 5.06 -1.02 -13.95
N LYS A 246 6.32 -0.65 -13.63
CA LYS A 246 6.62 0.20 -12.45
C LYS A 246 5.77 1.48 -12.47
N LEU A 247 5.74 2.16 -13.63
CA LEU A 247 5.01 3.41 -13.82
C LEU A 247 3.49 3.22 -13.70
N GLU A 248 2.93 2.14 -14.25
CA GLU A 248 1.49 1.83 -14.09
C GLU A 248 1.10 1.62 -12.62
N LEU A 249 1.95 0.92 -11.87
CA LEU A 249 1.70 0.66 -10.45
C LEU A 249 1.82 1.94 -9.60
N ILE A 250 2.81 2.78 -9.89
CA ILE A 250 2.99 4.08 -9.23
C ILE A 250 1.81 5.01 -9.54
N ASP A 251 1.37 5.08 -10.80
CA ASP A 251 0.19 5.86 -11.20
C ASP A 251 -1.08 5.38 -10.48
N LEU A 252 -1.28 4.06 -10.37
CA LEU A 252 -2.38 3.47 -9.61
C LEU A 252 -2.35 3.94 -8.15
N LEU A 253 -1.22 3.79 -7.47
CA LEU A 253 -1.07 4.18 -6.07
C LEU A 253 -1.22 5.69 -5.86
N ALA A 254 -0.67 6.50 -6.77
CA ALA A 254 -0.78 7.95 -6.74
C ALA A 254 -2.24 8.40 -6.87
N ARG A 255 -3.01 7.82 -7.80
CA ARG A 255 -4.47 8.08 -7.89
C ARG A 255 -5.22 7.64 -6.64
N LEU A 256 -4.87 6.50 -6.06
CA LEU A 256 -5.50 6.03 -4.81
C LEU A 256 -5.17 6.91 -3.61
N SER A 257 -4.08 7.70 -3.64
CA SER A 257 -3.74 8.66 -2.58
C SER A 257 -4.77 9.80 -2.44
N ILE A 258 -5.65 9.98 -3.44
CA ILE A 258 -6.76 10.95 -3.44
C ILE A 258 -8.14 10.29 -3.58
N HIS A 259 -8.24 9.02 -3.24
CA HIS A 259 -9.50 8.26 -3.27
C HIS A 259 -10.51 8.74 -2.20
N MET A 260 -11.81 8.58 -2.42
CA MET A 260 -12.85 8.98 -1.45
C MET A 260 -12.73 8.26 -0.09
N ASP A 261 -12.25 7.02 -0.11
CA ASP A 261 -12.03 6.20 1.09
C ASP A 261 -10.73 6.56 1.83
N ASP A 262 -10.84 7.04 3.05
CA ASP A 262 -9.73 7.52 3.89
C ASP A 262 -8.68 6.45 4.19
N GLU A 263 -9.13 5.24 4.53
CA GLU A 263 -8.21 4.16 4.86
C GLU A 263 -7.45 3.68 3.62
N LEU A 264 -8.11 3.57 2.46
CA LEU A 264 -7.45 3.27 1.20
C LEU A 264 -6.44 4.34 0.80
N ARG A 265 -6.74 5.63 0.99
CA ARG A 265 -5.76 6.71 0.78
C ARG A 265 -4.52 6.47 1.63
N HIS A 266 -4.69 6.28 2.93
CA HIS A 266 -3.54 6.10 3.83
C HIS A 266 -2.72 4.84 3.50
N ILE A 267 -3.37 3.74 3.12
CA ILE A 267 -2.68 2.52 2.69
C ILE A 267 -1.91 2.75 1.39
N ALA A 268 -2.47 3.45 0.40
CA ALA A 268 -1.78 3.76 -0.85
C ALA A 268 -0.54 4.63 -0.63
N GLN A 269 -0.64 5.63 0.25
CA GLN A 269 0.48 6.48 0.68
C GLN A 269 1.60 5.66 1.31
N ASN A 270 1.25 4.75 2.22
CA ASN A 270 2.22 3.85 2.86
C ASN A 270 2.85 2.88 1.86
N SER A 271 2.10 2.41 0.86
CA SER A 271 2.63 1.53 -0.19
C SER A 271 3.61 2.26 -1.10
N LEU A 272 3.36 3.53 -1.48
CA LEU A 272 4.34 4.36 -2.20
C LEU A 272 5.62 4.56 -1.39
N GLN A 273 5.49 4.85 -0.10
CA GLN A 273 6.64 4.98 0.79
C GLN A 273 7.41 3.66 0.91
N GLY A 274 6.72 2.53 1.04
CA GLY A 274 7.33 1.20 1.07
C GLY A 274 8.12 0.90 -0.19
N LEU A 275 7.56 1.18 -1.37
CA LEU A 275 8.27 1.03 -2.65
C LEU A 275 9.54 1.89 -2.71
N LEU A 276 9.47 3.14 -2.27
CA LEU A 276 10.61 4.06 -2.25
C LEU A 276 11.72 3.61 -1.26
N VAL A 277 11.33 3.11 -0.09
CA VAL A 277 12.26 2.75 0.99
C VAL A 277 12.92 1.40 0.74
N ASP A 278 12.17 0.42 0.25
CA ASP A 278 12.63 -0.96 0.13
C ASP A 278 13.30 -1.27 -1.21
N PHE A 279 13.05 -0.49 -2.26
CA PHE A 279 13.63 -0.70 -3.58
C PHE A 279 14.42 0.53 -4.04
N VAL A 280 15.74 0.38 -4.16
CA VAL A 280 16.64 1.47 -4.57
C VAL A 280 16.28 1.96 -5.98
N ASP A 281 16.06 1.03 -6.89
CA ASP A 281 15.75 1.23 -8.31
C ASP A 281 14.30 1.66 -8.58
N TRP A 282 13.53 2.03 -7.55
CA TRP A 282 12.18 2.61 -7.68
C TRP A 282 12.10 4.05 -7.18
N ARG A 283 13.14 4.58 -6.53
CA ARG A 283 13.08 5.89 -5.84
C ARG A 283 12.77 7.03 -6.81
N GLU A 284 13.52 7.07 -7.91
CA GLU A 284 13.35 8.02 -9.00
C GLU A 284 11.96 7.91 -9.61
N ASP A 285 11.53 6.69 -9.95
CA ASP A 285 10.24 6.41 -10.57
C ASP A 285 9.08 6.84 -9.66
N VAL A 286 9.16 6.57 -8.36
CA VAL A 286 8.13 6.93 -7.37
C VAL A 286 8.00 8.45 -7.27
N LEU A 287 9.11 9.18 -7.13
CA LEU A 287 9.06 10.65 -7.05
C LEU A 287 8.58 11.28 -8.35
N PHE A 288 9.12 10.84 -9.48
CA PHE A 288 8.75 11.37 -10.78
C PHE A 288 7.28 11.06 -11.12
N GLY A 289 6.85 9.81 -10.91
CA GLY A 289 5.48 9.38 -11.14
C GLY A 289 4.48 10.12 -10.24
N PHE A 290 4.78 10.27 -8.95
CA PHE A 290 3.91 11.02 -8.04
C PHE A 290 3.83 12.51 -8.40
N THR A 291 4.96 13.14 -8.75
CA THR A 291 5.00 14.56 -9.16
C THR A 291 4.19 14.79 -10.45
N ASN A 292 4.32 13.92 -11.45
CA ASN A 292 3.53 13.99 -12.68
C ASN A 292 2.03 13.77 -12.43
N PHE A 293 1.69 12.86 -11.51
CA PHE A 293 0.31 12.69 -11.08
C PHE A 293 -0.27 13.98 -10.49
N LEU A 294 0.47 14.69 -9.61
CA LEU A 294 0.01 15.96 -9.05
C LEU A 294 -0.24 17.01 -10.13
N LEU A 295 0.69 17.15 -11.08
CA LEU A 295 0.57 18.08 -12.20
C LEU A 295 -0.65 17.78 -13.09
N ARG A 296 -1.00 16.50 -13.25
CA ARG A 296 -2.08 16.07 -14.15
C ARG A 296 -3.46 16.09 -13.50
N GLU A 297 -3.56 15.64 -12.24
CA GLU A 297 -4.83 15.31 -11.60
C GLU A 297 -5.25 16.30 -10.51
N VAL A 298 -4.31 16.97 -9.84
CA VAL A 298 -4.61 17.83 -8.67
C VAL A 298 -4.59 19.30 -9.07
N ASN A 299 -5.76 19.83 -9.39
CA ASN A 299 -5.95 21.23 -9.74
C ASN A 299 -5.65 22.16 -8.54
N ASP A 300 -5.05 23.33 -8.79
CA ASP A 300 -4.66 24.32 -7.79
C ASP A 300 -5.84 24.97 -7.06
N MET A 301 -7.04 24.88 -7.63
CA MET A 301 -8.31 25.28 -7.00
C MET A 301 -8.79 24.31 -5.90
N HIS A 302 -8.26 23.07 -5.84
CA HIS A 302 -8.57 22.11 -4.77
C HIS A 302 -7.58 22.21 -3.61
N HIS A 303 -7.66 23.31 -2.86
CA HIS A 303 -6.64 23.73 -1.89
C HIS A 303 -6.27 22.65 -0.85
N THR A 304 -7.27 22.01 -0.23
CA THR A 304 -7.06 20.95 0.77
C THR A 304 -6.42 19.71 0.17
N LEU A 305 -6.81 19.35 -1.06
CA LEU A 305 -6.28 18.19 -1.75
C LEU A 305 -4.83 18.43 -2.17
N LEU A 306 -4.53 19.63 -2.66
CA LEU A 306 -3.18 20.05 -2.99
C LEU A 306 -2.28 20.04 -1.73
N ASP A 307 -2.71 20.66 -0.63
CA ASP A 307 -1.95 20.68 0.63
C ASP A 307 -1.60 19.27 1.13
N THR A 308 -2.58 18.37 1.19
CA THR A 308 -2.36 16.98 1.63
C THR A 308 -1.45 16.19 0.70
N SER A 309 -1.58 16.42 -0.61
CA SER A 309 -0.74 15.75 -1.63
C SER A 309 0.70 16.27 -1.62
N LEU A 310 0.91 17.57 -1.41
CA LEU A 310 2.25 18.16 -1.26
C LEU A 310 2.94 17.71 0.03
N LYS A 311 2.19 17.53 1.12
CA LYS A 311 2.70 16.91 2.34
C LYS A 311 3.18 15.48 2.10
N LEU A 312 2.48 14.70 1.27
CA LEU A 312 2.93 13.37 0.88
C LEU A 312 4.22 13.42 0.03
N LEU A 313 4.31 14.34 -0.95
CA LEU A 313 5.54 14.53 -1.72
C LEU A 313 6.73 14.87 -0.82
N LEU A 314 6.52 15.78 0.15
CA LEU A 314 7.54 16.13 1.14
C LEU A 314 7.95 14.92 2.01
N GLN A 315 6.98 14.09 2.40
CA GLN A 315 7.26 12.85 3.13
C GLN A 315 8.09 11.86 2.30
N LEU A 316 7.78 11.68 1.01
CA LEU A 316 8.54 10.80 0.11
C LEU A 316 10.00 11.25 -0.03
N LEU A 317 10.23 12.55 -0.23
CA LEU A 317 11.57 13.16 -0.25
C LEU A 317 12.32 12.91 1.08
N THR A 318 11.64 13.15 2.20
CA THR A 318 12.21 12.95 3.53
C THR A 318 12.60 11.49 3.77
N GLN A 319 11.75 10.54 3.36
CA GLN A 319 12.03 9.11 3.51
C GLN A 319 13.21 8.67 2.65
N TRP A 320 13.32 9.14 1.40
CA TRP A 320 14.51 8.86 0.57
C TRP A 320 15.77 9.34 1.28
N LYS A 321 15.78 10.58 1.79
CA LYS A 321 16.92 11.15 2.52
C LYS A 321 17.31 10.29 3.72
N LEU A 322 16.35 9.88 4.54
CA LEU A 322 16.60 9.05 5.72
C LEU A 322 17.21 7.69 5.36
N VAL A 323 16.78 7.08 4.26
CA VAL A 323 17.32 5.79 3.83
C VAL A 323 18.75 5.90 3.31
N ILE A 324 19.12 7.01 2.65
CA ILE A 324 20.53 7.27 2.25
C ILE A 324 21.45 7.30 3.47
N HIS A 325 20.99 7.90 4.57
CA HIS A 325 21.77 8.03 5.81
C HIS A 325 21.76 6.78 6.70
N THR A 326 21.03 5.72 6.34
CA THR A 326 20.97 4.48 7.14
C THR A 326 22.14 3.55 6.74
N PRO A 327 23.15 3.34 7.61
CA PRO A 327 24.26 2.45 7.30
C PRO A 327 23.78 0.99 7.23
N GLY A 328 24.01 0.32 6.10
CA GLY A 328 23.74 -1.12 5.93
C GLY A 328 22.83 -1.53 4.76
N LYS A 329 22.22 -0.59 4.01
CA LYS A 329 21.41 -0.88 2.80
C LYS A 329 22.08 -0.47 1.47
N LEU A 330 23.32 0.01 1.48
CA LEU A 330 24.03 0.50 0.30
C LEU A 330 25.36 -0.25 0.08
N ILE A 331 25.38 -1.36 -0.67
CA ILE A 331 26.55 -1.87 -1.43
C ILE A 331 25.98 -2.71 -2.62
N PRO A 332 26.27 -2.37 -3.89
CA PRO A 332 27.57 -2.69 -4.51
C PRO A 332 28.45 -1.46 -4.76
N ASN A 333 29.65 -1.51 -4.20
CA ASN A 333 30.80 -0.72 -4.64
C ASN A 333 31.32 -1.30 -5.97
N GLY A 334 31.67 -0.41 -6.90
CA GLY A 334 32.83 -0.63 -7.76
C GLY A 334 32.59 -0.53 -9.26
N SER A 335 32.69 0.69 -9.80
CA SER A 335 33.74 0.99 -10.79
C SER A 335 33.89 2.50 -10.94
N SER A 336 34.97 3.01 -10.37
CA SER A 336 35.60 4.27 -10.70
C SER A 336 36.05 4.25 -12.16
N HIS A 337 35.13 4.51 -13.08
CA HIS A 337 35.44 5.08 -14.38
C HIS A 337 34.57 6.32 -14.57
N ARG A 338 35.15 7.48 -14.27
CA ARG A 338 34.66 8.78 -14.73
C ARG A 338 34.69 8.75 -16.26
N ILE A 339 33.55 8.42 -16.86
CA ILE A 339 33.26 8.69 -18.28
C ILE A 339 32.16 9.77 -18.28
N GLN A 340 32.48 10.82 -19.03
CA GLN A 340 31.79 12.08 -19.28
C GLN A 340 30.24 12.08 -19.23
N SER A 341 29.71 13.12 -18.56
CA SER A 341 28.60 13.98 -19.00
C SER A 341 27.25 13.34 -19.36
N GLU A 342 26.69 12.51 -18.48
CA GLU A 342 25.24 12.36 -18.39
C GLU A 342 24.80 12.69 -16.97
N ARG A 343 23.84 13.61 -16.84
CA ARG A 343 23.21 13.91 -15.54
C ARG A 343 22.74 12.62 -14.89
N SER A 344 22.98 12.47 -13.59
CA SER A 344 22.51 11.29 -12.89
C SER A 344 20.97 11.19 -13.03
N PRO A 345 20.40 9.97 -13.14
CA PRO A 345 18.94 9.80 -13.17
C PRO A 345 18.24 10.45 -11.97
N SER A 346 18.88 10.42 -10.79
CA SER A 346 18.39 11.05 -9.58
C SER A 346 18.35 12.59 -9.70
N SER A 347 19.39 13.20 -10.29
CA SER A 347 19.48 14.65 -10.53
C SER A 347 18.33 15.15 -11.43
N ASN A 348 18.06 14.45 -12.53
CA ASN A 348 16.97 14.78 -13.44
C ASN A 348 15.60 14.77 -12.74
N VAL A 349 15.34 13.76 -11.91
CA VAL A 349 14.09 13.67 -11.15
C VAL A 349 14.01 14.77 -10.11
N LEU A 350 15.08 15.03 -9.35
CA LEU A 350 15.10 16.09 -8.35
C LEU A 350 14.86 17.46 -8.98
N HIS A 351 15.49 17.78 -10.11
CA HIS A 351 15.24 19.02 -10.85
C HIS A 351 13.80 19.11 -11.39
N ALA A 352 13.19 18.00 -11.80
CA ALA A 352 11.77 18.00 -12.18
C ALA A 352 10.87 18.35 -10.97
N VAL A 353 11.18 17.83 -9.78
CA VAL A 353 10.46 18.20 -8.55
C VAL A 353 10.75 19.65 -8.14
N GLU A 354 11.97 20.16 -8.35
CA GLU A 354 12.28 21.59 -8.14
C GLU A 354 11.44 22.46 -9.06
N GLY A 355 11.36 22.15 -10.36
CA GLY A 355 10.54 22.87 -11.32
C GLY A 355 9.08 22.94 -10.89
N PHE A 356 8.53 21.81 -10.42
CA PHE A 356 7.18 21.78 -9.84
C PHE A 356 7.06 22.69 -8.61
N ALA A 357 7.99 22.61 -7.66
CA ALA A 357 7.98 23.45 -6.46
C ALA A 357 8.12 24.94 -6.77
N LEU A 358 8.91 25.32 -7.77
CA LEU A 358 9.04 26.71 -8.22
C LEU A 358 7.71 27.26 -8.75
N VAL A 359 6.96 26.46 -9.52
CA VAL A 359 5.61 26.87 -9.98
C VAL A 359 4.67 27.07 -8.79
N LEU A 360 4.76 26.24 -7.76
CA LEU A 360 3.94 26.38 -6.54
C LEU A 360 4.26 27.64 -5.72
N LEU A 361 5.45 28.22 -5.85
CA LEU A 361 5.78 29.52 -5.24
C LEU A 361 4.94 30.67 -5.80
N CYS A 362 4.38 30.50 -7.01
CA CYS A 362 3.45 31.47 -7.61
C CYS A 362 2.01 31.34 -7.10
N SER A 363 1.71 30.35 -6.24
CA SER A 363 0.37 30.17 -5.68
C SER A 363 -0.06 31.36 -4.83
N PHE A 364 -1.32 31.77 -4.95
CA PHE A 364 -1.91 32.81 -4.09
C PHE A 364 -2.01 32.37 -2.61
N GLN A 365 -1.97 31.06 -2.33
CA GLN A 365 -2.04 30.52 -0.97
C GLN A 365 -0.68 30.48 -0.28
N VAL A 366 -0.61 31.17 0.85
CA VAL A 366 0.57 31.18 1.74
C VAL A 366 0.97 29.76 2.16
N ALA A 367 0.01 28.89 2.46
CA ALA A 367 0.27 27.50 2.88
C ALA A 367 0.97 26.70 1.78
N THR A 368 0.50 26.78 0.54
CA THR A 368 1.11 26.13 -0.63
C THR A 368 2.54 26.61 -0.87
N ARG A 369 2.76 27.94 -0.79
CA ARG A 369 4.12 28.50 -0.93
C ARG A 369 5.06 28.01 0.17
N LYS A 370 4.59 27.93 1.43
CA LYS A 370 5.39 27.37 2.53
C LYS A 370 5.78 25.92 2.28
N LEU A 371 4.87 25.09 1.80
CA LEU A 371 5.17 23.70 1.44
C LEU A 371 6.17 23.61 0.29
N ALA A 372 6.05 24.45 -0.73
CA ALA A 372 7.00 24.51 -1.84
C ALA A 372 8.42 24.83 -1.35
N VAL A 373 8.58 25.77 -0.40
CA VAL A 373 9.89 26.06 0.20
C VAL A 373 10.44 24.86 0.99
N LEU A 374 9.59 24.13 1.71
CA LEU A 374 10.03 22.91 2.41
C LEU A 374 10.47 21.82 1.44
N ILE A 375 9.76 21.65 0.33
CA ILE A 375 10.12 20.72 -0.75
C ILE A 375 11.49 21.09 -1.33
N LEU A 376 11.71 22.36 -1.69
CA LEU A 376 13.00 22.84 -2.21
C LEU A 376 14.16 22.60 -1.21
N ARG A 377 13.91 22.82 0.08
CA ARG A 377 14.92 22.55 1.13
C ARG A 377 15.27 21.07 1.26
N GLU A 378 14.27 20.19 1.17
CA GLU A 378 14.51 18.75 1.17
C GLU A 378 15.26 18.28 -0.08
N ILE A 379 14.98 18.87 -1.24
CA ILE A 379 15.73 18.59 -2.47
C ILE A 379 17.19 19.00 -2.34
N ARG A 380 17.49 20.20 -1.81
CA ARG A 380 18.88 20.61 -1.47
C ARG A 380 19.57 19.58 -0.58
N ALA A 381 18.89 19.15 0.49
CA ALA A 381 19.45 18.16 1.41
C ALA A 381 19.73 16.81 0.71
N LEU A 382 18.87 16.39 -0.22
CA LEU A 382 19.07 15.19 -1.04
C LEU A 382 20.25 15.32 -2.01
N PHE A 383 20.39 16.43 -2.72
CA PHE A 383 21.55 16.68 -3.59
C PHE A 383 22.88 16.60 -2.81
N LEU A 384 22.91 17.18 -1.61
CA LEU A 384 24.06 17.08 -0.70
C LEU A 384 24.31 15.64 -0.26
N ALA A 385 23.26 14.90 0.11
CA ALA A 385 23.38 13.51 0.54
C ALA A 385 23.82 12.56 -0.59
N LEU A 386 23.46 12.86 -1.84
CA LEU A 386 23.85 12.09 -3.03
C LEU A 386 25.23 12.48 -3.58
N GLY A 387 25.83 13.58 -3.08
CA GLY A 387 27.15 14.05 -3.53
C GLY A 387 27.14 14.65 -4.94
N GLN A 388 26.01 15.16 -5.41
CA GLN A 388 25.81 15.62 -6.81
C GLN A 388 25.95 17.14 -6.99
N ALA A 389 26.58 17.83 -6.04
CA ALA A 389 26.73 19.28 -6.06
C ALA A 389 27.99 19.74 -6.87
N GLU A 390 28.13 19.32 -8.14
CA GLU A 390 29.09 19.92 -9.08
C GLU A 390 28.38 20.89 -10.05
N ASP A 391 29.15 21.75 -10.74
CA ASP A 391 28.71 23.04 -11.30
C ASP A 391 27.41 23.05 -12.14
N ASP A 392 27.09 21.98 -12.88
CA ASP A 392 25.93 21.88 -13.80
C ASP A 392 24.65 21.26 -13.18
N ASP A 393 24.73 20.76 -11.94
CA ASP A 393 23.64 20.09 -11.18
C ASP A 393 23.34 20.82 -9.86
N ARG A 394 23.64 22.12 -9.80
CA ARG A 394 23.35 22.95 -8.62
C ARG A 394 21.84 23.04 -8.36
N PRO A 395 21.37 22.76 -7.12
CA PRO A 395 19.98 22.95 -6.74
C PRO A 395 19.50 24.37 -7.01
N MET A 396 18.30 24.54 -7.57
CA MET A 396 17.75 25.86 -7.90
C MET A 396 17.58 26.75 -6.67
N ILE A 397 17.33 26.15 -5.51
CA ILE A 397 17.25 26.87 -4.24
C ILE A 397 18.59 27.55 -3.87
N ASP A 398 19.75 26.98 -4.25
CA ASP A 398 21.06 27.60 -4.02
C ASP A 398 21.29 28.80 -4.95
N VAL A 399 20.88 28.68 -6.21
CA VAL A 399 20.91 29.78 -7.18
C VAL A 399 20.01 30.93 -6.71
N MET A 400 18.82 30.60 -6.21
CA MET A 400 17.89 31.59 -5.65
C MET A 400 18.46 32.28 -4.41
N ASP A 401 19.09 31.54 -3.48
CA ASP A 401 19.73 32.12 -2.29
C ASP A 401 20.88 33.05 -2.68
N GLN A 402 21.70 32.68 -3.67
CA GLN A 402 22.80 33.51 -4.18
C GLN A 402 22.32 34.83 -4.80
N LEU A 403 21.24 34.79 -5.59
CA LEU A 403 20.68 35.97 -6.25
C LEU A 403 19.78 36.80 -5.32
N SER A 404 19.37 36.25 -4.18
CA SER A 404 18.36 36.85 -3.31
C SER A 404 18.72 38.24 -2.80
N SER A 405 19.97 38.46 -2.38
CA SER A 405 20.44 39.75 -1.84
C SER A 405 20.41 40.84 -2.90
N SER A 406 20.99 40.58 -4.08
CA SER A 406 21.02 41.53 -5.21
C SER A 406 19.62 41.88 -5.69
N ILE A 407 18.70 40.89 -5.72
CA ILE A 407 17.31 41.12 -6.07
C ILE A 407 16.64 41.98 -4.99
N LEU A 408 16.80 41.63 -3.71
CA LEU A 408 16.17 42.38 -2.61
C LEU A 408 16.60 43.85 -2.62
N GLU A 409 17.90 44.10 -2.84
CA GLU A 409 18.48 45.44 -2.96
C GLU A 409 17.84 46.25 -4.10
N SER A 410 17.56 45.61 -5.25
CA SER A 410 16.88 46.28 -6.37
C SER A 410 15.42 46.67 -6.08
N PHE A 411 14.77 46.00 -5.12
CA PHE A 411 13.38 46.28 -4.71
C PHE A 411 13.26 47.14 -3.44
N ILE A 412 14.37 47.55 -2.81
CA ILE A 412 14.38 48.43 -1.63
C ILE A 412 13.63 49.75 -1.90
N HIS A 413 13.65 50.24 -3.15
CA HIS A 413 12.91 51.45 -3.53
C HIS A 413 11.39 51.26 -3.67
N VAL A 414 10.89 50.02 -3.66
CA VAL A 414 9.47 49.67 -3.84
C VAL A 414 8.82 49.21 -2.52
N ALA A 415 9.60 48.63 -1.60
CA ALA A 415 9.13 48.15 -0.31
C ALA A 415 9.34 49.21 0.79
N VAL A 416 8.28 49.94 1.16
CA VAL A 416 8.31 50.82 2.34
C VAL A 416 8.19 49.99 3.62
N SER A 417 9.22 50.12 4.46
CA SER A 417 9.39 49.80 5.89
C SER A 417 9.42 48.34 6.39
N ASP A 418 10.51 48.08 7.11
CA ASP A 418 10.71 47.25 8.30
C ASP A 418 10.68 45.72 8.17
N SER A 419 11.72 45.16 7.55
CA SER A 419 12.46 43.98 8.07
C SER A 419 13.61 43.60 7.14
N VAL A 420 14.74 44.31 7.21
CA VAL A 420 15.94 44.09 6.37
C VAL A 420 16.78 42.89 6.84
N SER A 421 16.17 41.76 7.17
CA SER A 421 16.93 40.54 7.56
C SER A 421 16.28 39.24 7.12
N THR A 422 15.28 39.30 6.24
CA THR A 422 14.51 38.14 5.80
C THR A 422 14.99 37.69 4.40
N CYS A 423 15.50 36.45 4.31
CA CYS A 423 15.83 35.79 3.04
C CYS A 423 14.61 35.84 2.11
N LEU A 424 14.81 36.01 0.79
CA LEU A 424 13.75 36.10 -0.23
C LEU A 424 12.70 34.97 -0.10
N PHE A 425 13.12 33.77 0.32
CA PHE A 425 12.21 32.66 0.63
C PHE A 425 11.21 32.95 1.73
N SER A 426 11.60 33.67 2.79
CA SER A 426 10.68 34.04 3.86
C SER A 426 9.69 35.14 3.43
N LEU A 427 10.08 36.01 2.50
CA LEU A 427 9.18 37.00 1.89
C LEU A 427 8.18 36.35 0.93
N ILE A 428 8.64 35.45 0.06
CA ILE A 428 7.79 34.67 -0.84
C ILE A 428 6.85 33.76 -0.02
N ALA A 429 7.37 33.02 0.96
CA ALA A 429 6.59 32.08 1.75
C ALA A 429 5.57 32.76 2.67
N ASN A 430 5.88 33.90 3.27
CA ASN A 430 4.95 34.59 4.19
C ASN A 430 4.00 35.55 3.47
N GLY A 431 4.31 35.93 2.22
CA GLY A 431 3.56 36.93 1.47
C GLY A 431 3.69 38.30 2.13
N SER A 432 4.50 39.20 1.56
CA SER A 432 4.34 40.61 1.88
C SER A 432 3.03 41.10 1.25
N PRO A 433 2.06 41.65 2.02
CA PRO A 433 0.82 42.19 1.48
C PRO A 433 1.04 43.34 0.47
N TYR A 434 2.27 43.84 0.35
CA TYR A 434 2.62 44.97 -0.51
C TYR A 434 3.06 44.61 -1.93
N MET A 435 3.36 43.35 -2.23
CA MET A 435 3.82 42.94 -3.57
C MET A 435 2.69 42.52 -4.52
N VAL A 436 1.53 42.09 -4.00
CA VAL A 436 0.40 41.61 -4.83
C VAL A 436 -0.51 42.76 -5.30
N ASN A 437 -0.57 43.89 -4.57
CA ASN A 437 -1.52 44.97 -4.86
C ASN A 437 -1.05 46.00 -5.89
N LYS A 438 0.20 45.97 -6.36
CA LYS A 438 0.72 46.99 -7.31
C LYS A 438 0.62 46.62 -8.78
N TYR A 439 0.26 45.37 -9.12
CA TYR A 439 0.12 44.91 -10.51
C TYR A 439 -1.33 44.72 -10.98
N ASN A 440 -2.34 45.01 -10.15
CA ASN A 440 -3.77 45.01 -10.54
C ASN A 440 -4.38 46.42 -10.67
N MET A 441 -3.55 47.46 -10.73
CA MET A 441 -3.96 48.81 -11.13
C MET A 441 -2.92 49.40 -12.08
N LYS A 442 -3.00 49.01 -13.35
CA LYS A 442 -2.74 49.88 -14.49
C LYS A 442 -3.36 49.31 -15.75
#